data_AF-A0AB39TS20-F1
#
_entry.id   AF-A0AB39TS20-F1
#
_cell.length_a   1.000
_cell.length_b   1.000
_cell.length_c   1.000
_cell.angle_alpha   90.00
_cell.angle_beta   90.00
_cell.angle_gamma   90.00
#
_symmetry.space_group_name_H-M   'P 1'
#
loop_
_entity.id
_entity.type
_entity.pdbx_description
1 polymer ?
#
loop_
_entity_poly.entity_id
_entity_poly.type
_entity_poly.pdbx_seq_one_letter_code
_entity_poly.pdbx_strand_id
1 'polypeptide(L)' 'MPEQFMSVKQTASYLNMSVAWVYREAPRVGLVPYRFGSGRNAKLQFKVSEVQAWVKQQRLPAT' A
#
# COMPACT_ATOMS: atom_id res chain seq x y z
N MET A 1 -16.98 1.42 10.63
CA MET A 1 -16.79 1.36 9.17
C MET A 1 -16.10 0.05 8.83
N PRO A 2 -16.53 -0.71 7.81
CA PRO A 2 -15.85 -1.92 7.40
C PRO A 2 -14.41 -1.61 6.94
N GLU A 3 -13.50 -2.57 7.12
CA GLU A 3 -12.12 -2.41 6.66
C GLU A 3 -12.08 -2.35 5.14
N GLN A 4 -11.59 -1.24 4.59
CA GLN A 4 -11.46 -1.04 3.14
C GLN A 4 -10.01 -1.29 2.70
N PHE A 5 -9.88 -2.00 1.58
CA PHE A 5 -8.59 -2.36 0.98
C PHE A 5 -8.49 -1.85 -0.45
N MET A 6 -7.27 -1.58 -0.89
CA MET A 6 -6.90 -1.24 -2.27
C MET A 6 -6.02 -2.33 -2.85
N SER A 7 -6.31 -2.73 -4.08
CA SER A 7 -5.36 -3.51 -4.88
C SER A 7 -4.08 -2.71 -5.17
N VAL A 8 -3.01 -3.41 -5.56
CA VAL A 8 -1.76 -2.77 -6.00
C VAL A 8 -1.97 -1.65 -7.02
N LYS A 9 -2.86 -1.85 -8.01
CA LYS A 9 -3.15 -0.84 -9.04
C LYS A 9 -3.82 0.41 -8.46
N GLN A 10 -4.78 0.22 -7.55
CA GLN A 10 -5.45 1.33 -6.87
C GLN A 10 -4.48 2.09 -5.98
N THR A 11 -3.64 1.40 -5.20
CA THR A 11 -2.61 2.03 -4.37
C THR A 11 -1.60 2.80 -5.21
N ALA A 12 -1.15 2.24 -6.35
CA ALA A 12 -0.25 2.93 -7.28
C ALA A 12 -0.87 4.23 -7.80
N SER A 13 -2.12 4.17 -8.25
CA SER A 13 -2.87 5.34 -8.70
C SER A 13 -3.03 6.39 -7.59
N TYR A 14 -3.40 5.96 -6.38
CA TYR A 14 -3.60 6.85 -5.23
C TYR A 14 -2.32 7.58 -4.82
N LEU A 15 -1.17 6.88 -4.84
CA LEU A 15 0.13 7.45 -4.48
C LEU A 15 0.80 8.21 -5.64
N ASN A 16 0.20 8.21 -6.84
CA ASN A 16 0.83 8.68 -8.07
C ASN A 16 2.20 8.00 -8.33
N MET A 17 2.27 6.69 -8.12
CA MET A 17 3.47 5.87 -8.27
C MET A 17 3.25 4.77 -9.32
N SER A 18 4.33 4.16 -9.81
CA SER A 18 4.21 2.99 -10.69
C SER A 18 3.81 1.74 -9.91
N VAL A 19 3.10 0.81 -10.57
CA VAL A 19 2.79 -0.51 -9.99
C VAL A 19 4.06 -1.26 -9.59
N ALA A 20 5.15 -1.12 -10.37
CA ALA A 20 6.44 -1.73 -10.07
C ALA A 20 7.03 -1.19 -8.75
N TRP A 21 6.91 0.13 -8.50
CA TRP A 21 7.32 0.74 -7.24
C TRP A 21 6.53 0.16 -6.07
N VAL A 22 5.21 -0.01 -6.20
CA VAL A 22 4.38 -0.60 -5.13
C VAL A 22 4.77 -2.05 -4.80
N TYR A 23 5.24 -2.83 -5.77
CA TYR A 23 5.72 -4.19 -5.50
C TYR A 23 7.10 -4.22 -4.83
N ARG A 24 8.01 -3.31 -5.21
CA ARG A 24 9.43 -3.40 -4.83
C ARG A 24 9.82 -2.49 -3.67
N GLU A 25 9.29 -1.28 -3.66
CA GLU A 25 9.73 -0.20 -2.77
C GLU A 25 8.75 0.03 -1.63
N ALA A 26 7.43 -0.07 -1.85
CA ALA A 26 6.44 0.17 -0.79
C ALA A 26 6.72 -0.62 0.51
N PRO A 27 7.02 -1.94 0.48
CA PRO A 27 7.37 -2.67 1.70
C PRO A 27 8.66 -2.18 2.36
N ARG A 28 9.64 -1.69 1.58
CA ARG A 28 10.93 -1.20 2.10
C ARG A 28 10.79 0.12 2.84
N VAL A 29 9.80 0.93 2.48
CA VAL A 29 9.49 2.21 3.14
C VAL A 29 8.38 2.08 4.18
N GLY A 30 8.06 0.85 4.62
CA GLY A 30 7.12 0.59 5.71
C GLY A 30 5.64 0.55 5.31
N LEU A 31 5.31 0.56 4.01
CA LEU A 31 3.94 0.37 3.55
C LEU A 31 3.66 -1.13 3.34
N VAL A 32 3.00 -1.74 4.32
CA VAL A 32 2.84 -3.21 4.40
C VAL A 32 1.67 -3.71 3.54
N PRO A 33 1.90 -4.65 2.60
CA PRO A 33 0.82 -5.33 1.89
C PRO A 33 0.26 -6.51 2.67
N TYR A 34 -1.05 -6.70 2.58
CA TYR A 34 -1.76 -7.88 3.02
C TYR A 34 -1.95 -8.86 1.86
N ARG A 35 -1.78 -10.15 2.14
CA ARG A 35 -1.98 -11.21 1.16
C ARG A 35 -3.42 -11.74 1.26
N PHE A 36 -4.19 -11.56 0.19
CA PHE A 36 -5.57 -12.05 0.09
C PHE A 36 -5.64 -13.29 -0.80
N GLY A 37 -6.24 -14.36 -0.29
CA GLY A 37 -6.28 -15.67 -0.94
C GLY A 37 -5.06 -16.53 -0.66
N SER A 38 -5.01 -17.71 -1.28
CA SER A 38 -3.97 -18.73 -1.05
C SER A 38 -3.17 -19.06 -2.31
N GLY A 39 -1.96 -19.59 -2.11
CA GLY A 39 -1.11 -20.08 -3.20
C GLY A 39 -0.57 -18.98 -4.14
N ARG A 40 -0.27 -19.37 -5.38
CA ARG A 40 0.38 -18.53 -6.41
C ARG A 40 -0.47 -17.34 -6.89
N ASN A 41 -1.79 -17.42 -6.72
CA ASN A 41 -2.74 -16.40 -7.19
C ASN A 41 -3.17 -15.41 -6.11
N ALA A 42 -2.59 -15.51 -4.91
CA ALA A 42 -2.91 -14.58 -3.85
C ALA A 42 -2.57 -13.14 -4.25
N LYS A 43 -3.52 -12.23 -4.03
CA LYS A 43 -3.39 -10.83 -4.42
C LYS A 43 -2.85 -10.01 -3.26
N LEU A 44 -1.93 -9.10 -3.55
CA LEU A 44 -1.53 -8.09 -2.58
C LEU A 44 -2.58 -6.98 -2.55
N GLN A 45 -2.98 -6.61 -1.34
CA GLN A 45 -3.85 -5.47 -1.07
C GLN A 45 -3.29 -4.64 0.08
N PHE A 46 -3.68 -3.38 0.15
CA PHE A 46 -3.24 -2.45 1.18
C PHE A 46 -4.47 -1.90 1.89
N LYS A 47 -4.44 -1.86 3.22
CA LYS A 47 -5.53 -1.28 4.00
C LYS A 47 -5.55 0.24 3.78
N VAL A 48 -6.69 0.80 3.39
CA VAL A 48 -6.82 2.22 3.01
C VAL A 48 -6.35 3.13 4.14
N SER A 49 -6.75 2.83 5.38
CA SER A 49 -6.37 3.63 6.56
C SER A 49 -4.86 3.68 6.79
N GLU A 50 -4.15 2.59 6.50
CA GLU A 50 -2.69 2.52 6.68
C GLU A 50 -1.95 3.24 5.57
N VAL A 51 -2.42 3.13 4.32
CA VAL A 51 -1.88 3.94 3.21
C VAL A 51 -2.03 5.42 3.51
N GLN A 52 -3.18 5.85 4.02
CA GLN A 52 -3.42 7.24 4.40
C GLN A 52 -2.55 7.69 5.57
N ALA A 53 -2.37 6.84 6.59
CA ALA A 53 -1.49 7.13 7.71
C ALA A 53 -0.04 7.28 7.26
N TRP A 54 0.43 6.38 6.38
CA TRP A 54 1.77 6.42 5.80
C TRP A 54 2.00 7.71 5.00
N VAL A 55 1.04 8.12 4.14
CA VAL A 55 1.14 9.39 3.39
C VAL A 55 1.26 10.59 4.33
N LYS A 56 0.52 10.59 5.45
CA LYS A 56 0.63 11.66 6.46
C LYS A 56 2.01 11.69 7.11
N GLN A 57 2.58 10.52 7.42
CA GLN A 57 3.94 10.42 8.00
C GLN A 57 5.01 10.96 7.05
N GLN A 58 4.93 10.67 5.75
CA GLN A 58 5.90 11.17 4.77
C GLN A 58 5.88 12.70 4.59
N ARG A 59 4.79 13.37 4.96
CA ARG A 59 4.67 14.83 4.89
C ARG A 59 5.24 15.53 6.12
N LEU A 60 5.55 14.79 7.18
CA LEU A 60 6.24 15.32 8.35
C LEU A 60 7.75 15.28 8.05
N PRO A 61 8.45 16.42 8.03
CA PRO A 61 9.90 16.40 7.91
C PRO A 61 10.50 15.65 9.11
N ALA A 62 11.58 14.90 8.87
CA ALA A 62 12.38 14.35 9.95
C ALA A 62 13.01 15.51 10.71
N THR A 63 12.43 15.83 11.88
CA THR A 63 12.94 16.85 12.80
C THR A 63 14.23 16.37 13.47
#